data_AF-A0A933RG27-F1
#
_entry.id   AF-A0A933RG27-F1
#
_cell.length_a   1.000
_cell.length_b   1.000
_cell.length_c   1.000
_cell.angle_alpha   90.00
_cell.angle_beta   90.00
_cell.angle_gamma   90.00
#
_symmetry.space_group_name_H-M   'P 1'
#
loop_
_entity.id
_entity.type
_entity.pdbx_description
1 polymer ?
#
loop_
_entity_poly.entity_id
_entity_poly.type
_entity_poly.pdbx_seq_one_letter_code
_entity_poly.pdbx_strand_id
1 'polypeptide(L)'
;MPPAPLSLFADAELNPRTRARFRGPDARRPADCTPAPRPEAAPPRDDQLAHAGGGPTLDDLVVGVWEGLSAHRTVPCPACGGEMTPRYGSGPGPVGGRCTACRSTLA
;
A
#
# COMPACT_ATOMS: atom_id res chain seq x y z
N MET A 1 34.09 30.42 -15.86
CA MET A 1 33.84 29.28 -14.94
C MET A 1 32.80 28.39 -15.63
N PRO A 2 33.21 27.30 -16.29
CA PRO A 2 32.30 26.43 -17.05
C PRO A 2 31.54 25.45 -16.11
N PRO A 3 30.29 25.06 -16.42
CA PRO A 3 29.62 23.95 -15.73
C PRO A 3 30.06 22.58 -16.28
N ALA A 4 30.08 21.59 -15.39
CA ALA A 4 30.44 20.19 -15.65
C ALA A 4 29.39 19.45 -16.52
N PRO A 5 29.78 18.40 -17.26
CA PRO A 5 28.86 17.59 -18.05
C PRO A 5 28.08 16.57 -17.21
N LEU A 6 26.79 16.43 -17.48
CA LEU A 6 25.97 15.30 -17.06
C LEU A 6 26.22 14.14 -18.03
N SER A 7 26.60 12.98 -17.51
CA SER A 7 26.66 11.73 -18.29
C SER A 7 26.35 10.54 -17.39
N LEU A 8 25.80 9.49 -18.03
CA LEU A 8 25.42 8.17 -17.53
C LEU A 8 24.01 8.02 -16.94
N PHE A 9 23.03 7.84 -17.82
CA PHE A 9 22.03 6.80 -17.60
C PHE A 9 22.39 5.65 -18.53
N ALA A 10 22.89 4.57 -17.93
CA ALA A 10 23.26 3.33 -18.60
C ALA A 10 22.05 2.40 -18.69
N ASP A 11 21.93 1.73 -19.84
CA ASP A 11 21.05 0.62 -20.16
C ASP A 11 21.06 -0.51 -19.11
N ALA A 12 19.88 -1.09 -18.91
CA ALA A 12 19.72 -2.46 -18.43
C ALA A 12 18.57 -3.14 -19.19
N GLU A 13 18.96 -3.84 -20.26
CA GLU A 13 18.15 -4.83 -20.98
C GLU A 13 17.83 -6.09 -20.13
N LEU A 14 16.86 -6.87 -20.65
CA LEU A 14 16.49 -8.28 -20.38
C LEU A 14 15.53 -8.53 -19.20
N ASN A 15 14.39 -9.23 -19.37
CA ASN A 15 14.30 -10.58 -19.95
C ASN A 15 12.89 -10.95 -20.52
N PRO A 16 12.79 -11.65 -21.68
CA PRO A 16 11.55 -12.00 -22.40
C PRO A 16 11.00 -13.41 -22.09
N ARG A 17 10.69 -13.74 -20.82
CA ARG A 17 10.50 -15.16 -20.39
C ARG A 17 9.10 -15.66 -20.03
N THR A 18 8.02 -15.09 -20.56
CA THR A 18 6.66 -15.56 -20.21
C THR A 18 5.89 -16.11 -21.40
N ARG A 19 6.41 -17.21 -21.97
CA ARG A 19 5.68 -18.03 -22.94
C ARG A 19 5.80 -19.50 -22.56
N ALA A 20 5.05 -19.90 -21.53
CA ALA A 20 4.79 -21.31 -21.24
C ALA A 20 3.34 -21.61 -21.58
N ARG A 21 3.16 -22.33 -22.68
CA ARG A 21 1.89 -22.83 -23.19
C ARG A 21 1.41 -23.96 -22.27
N PHE A 22 0.24 -23.83 -21.68
CA PHE A 22 -0.43 -24.98 -21.08
C PHE A 22 -1.24 -25.72 -22.15
N ARG A 23 -0.71 -26.89 -22.54
CA ARG A 23 -1.37 -27.90 -23.35
C ARG A 23 -1.98 -28.89 -22.36
N GLY A 24 -3.30 -28.84 -22.14
CA GLY A 24 -4.00 -29.82 -21.31
C GLY A 24 -4.21 -31.15 -22.05
N PRO A 25 -4.17 -32.30 -21.37
CA PRO A 25 -4.48 -33.60 -21.97
C PRO A 25 -6.00 -33.85 -22.03
N ASP A 26 -6.41 -34.46 -23.13
CA ASP A 26 -7.72 -35.09 -23.38
C ASP A 26 -8.16 -36.04 -22.26
N ALA A 27 -9.43 -35.97 -21.85
CA ALA A 27 -10.31 -37.14 -21.68
C ALA A 27 -11.73 -36.75 -21.16
N ARG A 28 -12.75 -36.97 -22.01
CA ARG A 28 -14.09 -37.59 -21.77
C ARG A 28 -14.78 -37.41 -20.41
N ARG A 29 -16.11 -37.21 -20.24
CA ARG A 29 -17.34 -37.22 -21.06
C ARG A 29 -18.49 -36.71 -20.13
N PRO A 30 -19.64 -36.19 -20.61
CA PRO A 30 -20.70 -35.67 -19.72
C PRO A 30 -21.64 -36.76 -19.20
N ALA A 31 -22.14 -36.58 -17.97
CA ALA A 31 -23.40 -37.12 -17.48
C ALA A 31 -23.76 -36.37 -16.18
N ASP A 32 -24.69 -35.42 -16.31
CA ASP A 32 -25.90 -35.31 -15.48
C ASP A 32 -26.43 -33.87 -15.53
N CYS A 33 -27.47 -33.65 -16.34
CA CYS A 33 -28.34 -32.49 -16.21
C CYS A 33 -29.30 -32.74 -15.04
N THR A 34 -28.77 -32.81 -13.82
CA THR A 34 -29.62 -32.68 -12.63
C THR A 34 -29.66 -31.19 -12.27
N PRO A 35 -30.78 -30.47 -12.48
CA PRO A 35 -30.90 -29.13 -11.92
C PRO A 35 -30.84 -29.25 -10.40
N ALA A 36 -29.81 -28.65 -9.80
CA ALA A 36 -29.64 -28.61 -8.36
C ALA A 36 -30.91 -28.00 -7.70
N PRO A 37 -31.31 -28.48 -6.51
CA PRO A 37 -32.34 -27.79 -5.75
C PRO A 37 -31.88 -26.35 -5.53
N ARG A 38 -32.77 -25.38 -5.82
CA ARG A 38 -32.53 -23.96 -5.54
C ARG A 38 -32.00 -23.83 -4.12
N PRO A 39 -30.88 -23.14 -3.87
CA PRO A 39 -30.51 -22.82 -2.51
C PRO A 39 -31.64 -21.96 -1.95
N GLU A 40 -32.43 -22.55 -1.05
CA GLU A 40 -33.30 -21.83 -0.16
C GLU A 40 -32.42 -20.77 0.49
N ALA A 41 -32.77 -19.49 0.28
CA ALA A 41 -31.91 -18.37 0.60
C ALA A 41 -31.43 -18.51 2.04
N ALA A 42 -30.13 -18.80 2.21
CA ALA A 42 -29.53 -18.91 3.52
C ALA A 42 -29.87 -17.63 4.31
N PRO A 43 -30.23 -17.74 5.61
CA PRO A 43 -30.36 -16.56 6.44
C PRO A 43 -29.08 -15.74 6.30
N PRO A 44 -29.17 -14.39 6.23
CA PRO A 44 -27.98 -13.55 6.21
C PRO A 44 -27.14 -14.00 7.40
N ARG A 45 -25.92 -14.45 7.09
CA ARG A 45 -25.01 -14.90 8.12
C ARG A 45 -24.66 -13.67 8.96
N ASP A 46 -25.22 -13.60 10.17
CA ASP A 46 -25.00 -12.51 11.13
C ASP A 46 -23.52 -12.28 11.47
N ASP A 47 -22.64 -13.21 11.06
CA ASP A 47 -21.19 -13.05 11.04
C ASP A 47 -20.67 -11.90 10.13
N GLN A 48 -21.52 -11.32 9.27
CA GLN A 48 -21.17 -10.17 8.41
C GLN A 48 -21.52 -8.78 9.04
N LEU A 49 -21.64 -8.68 10.36
CA LEU A 49 -21.72 -7.39 11.06
C LEU A 49 -20.49 -7.09 11.94
N ALA A 50 -19.52 -8.01 12.00
CA ALA A 50 -18.30 -7.85 12.81
C ALA A 50 -17.15 -7.13 12.06
N HIS A 51 -17.47 -6.18 11.17
CA HIS A 51 -16.48 -5.16 10.75
C HIS A 51 -16.77 -3.78 11.37
N ALA A 52 -17.70 -3.69 12.32
CA ALA A 52 -17.96 -2.49 13.13
C ALA A 52 -16.85 -2.22 14.19
N GLY A 53 -15.63 -2.63 13.90
CA GLY A 53 -14.44 -2.46 14.75
C GLY A 53 -13.21 -2.16 13.90
N GLY A 54 -13.38 -1.41 12.81
CA GLY A 54 -12.29 -0.98 11.94
C GLY A 54 -11.42 0.03 12.66
N GLY A 55 -10.19 -0.37 13.03
CA GLY A 55 -9.17 0.57 13.47
C GLY A 55 -8.87 1.62 12.40
N PRO A 56 -8.14 2.70 12.74
CA PRO A 56 -7.78 3.73 11.79
C PRO A 56 -7.09 3.11 10.58
N THR A 57 -7.50 3.53 9.39
CA THR A 57 -6.81 3.12 8.16
C THR A 57 -5.40 3.69 8.15
N LEU A 58 -4.53 3.15 7.28
CA LEU A 58 -3.20 3.73 7.10
C LEU A 58 -3.28 5.19 6.67
N ASP A 59 -4.24 5.53 5.81
CA ASP A 59 -4.48 6.92 5.39
C ASP A 59 -4.87 7.80 6.58
N ASP A 60 -5.75 7.34 7.48
CA ASP A 60 -6.09 8.09 8.70
C ASP A 60 -4.86 8.36 9.58
N LEU A 61 -3.97 7.35 9.70
CA LEU A 61 -2.72 7.49 10.44
C LEU A 61 -1.77 8.49 9.78
N VAL A 62 -1.62 8.41 8.45
CA VAL A 62 -0.75 9.31 7.68
C VAL A 62 -1.27 10.74 7.71
N VAL A 63 -2.58 10.94 7.56
CA VAL A 63 -3.23 12.26 7.66
C VAL A 63 -3.04 12.83 9.06
N GLY A 64 -3.28 12.06 10.13
CA GLY A 64 -3.08 12.54 11.50
C GLY A 64 -1.63 12.94 11.80
N VAL A 65 -0.66 12.18 11.28
CA VAL A 65 0.77 12.54 11.35
C VAL A 65 1.03 13.85 10.62
N TRP A 66 0.52 14.00 9.40
CA TRP A 66 0.67 15.23 8.60
C TRP A 66 0.06 16.46 9.27
N GLU A 67 -1.12 16.33 9.87
CA GLU A 67 -1.78 17.43 10.59
C GLU A 67 -0.95 17.89 11.79
N GLY A 68 -0.44 16.94 12.58
CA GLY A 68 0.43 17.26 13.71
C GLY A 68 1.73 17.93 13.28
N LEU A 69 2.38 17.40 12.24
CA LEU A 69 3.60 18.01 11.69
C LEU A 69 3.33 19.41 11.14
N SER A 70 2.24 19.60 10.37
CA SER A 70 1.84 20.90 9.79
C SER A 70 1.54 21.95 10.86
N ALA A 71 1.08 21.51 12.03
CA ALA A 71 0.92 22.35 13.22
C ALA A 71 2.25 22.60 13.99
N HIS A 72 3.40 22.31 13.38
CA HIS A 72 4.74 22.43 13.97
C HIS A 72 4.96 21.55 15.23
N ARG A 73 4.24 20.43 15.35
CA ARG A 73 4.33 19.52 16.52
C ARG A 73 5.15 18.26 16.20
N THR A 74 5.80 17.72 17.23
CA THR A 74 6.36 16.37 17.20
C THR A 74 5.23 15.36 17.34
N VAL A 75 5.26 14.30 16.54
CA VAL A 75 4.23 13.26 16.47
C VAL A 75 4.84 11.86 16.56
N PRO A 76 4.08 10.82 16.93
CA PRO A 76 4.56 9.44 16.87
C PRO A 76 4.80 9.00 15.42
N CYS A 77 5.90 8.30 15.18
CA CYS A 77 6.25 7.76 13.89
C CYS A 77 5.32 6.58 13.55
N PRO A 78 4.65 6.58 12.38
CA PRO A 78 3.74 5.49 12.02
C PRO A 78 4.47 4.16 11.78
N ALA A 79 5.79 4.17 11.59
CA ALA A 79 6.58 2.96 11.36
C ALA A 79 7.11 2.30 12.66
N CYS A 80 7.44 3.09 13.69
CA CYS A 80 8.10 2.56 14.90
C CYS A 80 7.54 3.09 16.23
N GLY A 81 6.59 4.03 16.19
CA GLY A 81 6.03 4.71 17.36
C GLY A 81 6.94 5.76 18.01
N GLY A 82 8.23 5.84 17.63
CA GLY A 82 9.18 6.82 18.16
C GLY A 82 8.90 8.25 17.69
N GLU A 83 9.58 9.24 18.27
CA GLU A 83 9.35 10.64 17.95
C GLU A 83 9.72 10.99 16.49
N MET A 84 8.79 11.66 15.81
CA MET A 84 8.96 12.21 14.47
C MET A 84 8.84 13.74 14.52
N THR A 85 9.93 14.42 14.17
CA THR A 85 10.03 15.89 14.22
C THR A 85 9.77 16.51 12.84
N PRO A 86 9.10 17.68 12.77
CA PRO A 86 8.92 18.42 11.52
C PRO A 86 10.25 18.76 10.83
N ARG A 87 10.26 18.67 9.50
CA ARG A 87 11.34 19.14 8.64
C ARG A 87 10.89 20.38 7.89
N TYR A 88 11.78 21.36 7.79
CA TYR A 88 11.52 22.65 7.15
C TYR A 88 12.34 22.80 5.87
N GLY A 89 11.73 23.40 4.85
CA GLY A 89 12.38 23.79 3.60
C GLY A 89 12.62 25.29 3.54
N SER A 90 12.61 25.86 2.33
CA SER A 90 12.71 27.31 2.11
C SER A 90 11.40 28.08 2.34
N GLY A 91 10.29 27.38 2.55
CA GLY A 91 8.97 27.96 2.79
C GLY A 91 8.63 28.15 4.28
N PRO A 92 7.48 28.78 4.59
CA PRO A 92 7.06 29.04 5.96
C PRO A 92 6.55 27.79 6.70
N GLY A 93 6.22 26.72 5.97
CA GLY A 93 5.64 25.50 6.52
C GLY A 93 6.63 24.32 6.58
N PRO A 94 6.33 23.32 7.43
CA PRO A 94 6.97 22.02 7.35
C PRO A 94 6.75 21.38 5.97
N VAL A 95 7.80 20.74 5.45
CA VAL A 95 7.77 19.97 4.19
C VAL A 95 7.69 18.46 4.42
N GLY A 96 7.53 18.05 5.68
CA GLY A 96 7.57 16.65 6.07
C GLY A 96 8.03 16.41 7.49
N GLY A 97 8.33 15.16 7.80
CA GLY A 97 8.81 14.71 9.10
C GLY A 97 9.97 13.72 8.99
N ARG A 98 10.80 13.65 10.04
CA ARG A 98 11.83 12.62 10.19
C ARG A 98 11.81 12.03 11.59
N CYS A 99 11.76 10.71 11.66
CA CYS A 99 11.87 10.01 12.93
C CYS A 99 13.31 10.01 13.43
N THR A 100 13.51 10.33 14.70
CA THR A 100 14.83 10.30 15.36
C THR A 100 15.28 8.90 15.72
N ALA A 101 14.33 7.95 15.86
CA ALA A 101 14.60 6.56 16.21
C ALA A 101 14.88 5.67 14.97
N CYS A 102 13.90 5.50 14.07
CA CYS A 102 14.03 4.59 12.92
C CYS A 102 14.54 5.27 11.64
N ARG A 103 14.71 6.60 11.65
CA ARG A 103 15.13 7.43 10.51
C ARG A 103 14.15 7.46 9.32
N SER A 104 12.95 6.89 9.45
CA SER A 104 11.89 7.01 8.44
C SER A 104 11.56 8.47 8.17
N THR A 105 11.25 8.76 6.91
CA THR A 105 10.87 10.09 6.42
C THR A 105 9.46 10.07 5.84
N LEU A 106 8.75 11.17 6.05
CA LEU A 106 7.43 11.45 5.50
C LEU A 106 7.56 12.79 4.75
N ALA A 107 7.15 12.85 3.47
CA ALA A 107 7.38 13.98 2.56
C ALA A 107 6.16 14.22 1.67
#